data_AF-A0A9W8Y8M5-F1
#
_entry.id   AF-A0A9W8Y8M5-F1
#
_cell.length_a   1.000
_cell.length_b   1.000
_cell.length_c   1.000
_cell.angle_alpha   90.00
_cell.angle_beta   90.00
_cell.angle_gamma   90.00
#
_symmetry.space_group_name_H-M   'P 1'
#
loop_
_entity.id
_entity.type
_entity.pdbx_description
1 polymer ?
#
loop_
_entity_poly.entity_id
_entity_poly.type
_entity_poly.pdbx_seq_one_letter_code
_entity_poly.pdbx_strand_id
1 'polypeptide(L)'
;MDNQEVIRSQSDTAMPADLSTFNVADLIKTPHNVRLYNEVQKLKKLVNDLVDYQLAHPKNTKPVTRSEIDNEKQTHQEIEKREKYIRAQLSIIKSLYRQSVLKVREEKAKTSDDRAVNDALILGLHNLKYEEQSLRSEISAAENYDHKYMKLPLISVEEFLEQFPEHKDSTEHELMTARVEHEHQIRVKLEDRRQEKLKQKQKLIAEVKKGKDDLTKLDTMVEKFIEAAEPIKKVLATD
;
A
#
# COMPACT_ATOMS: atom_id res chain seq x y z
N MET A 1 -9.73 0.70 -17.64
CA MET A 1 -9.61 1.08 -16.20
C MET A 1 -8.44 2.06 -16.12
N ASP A 2 -8.47 3.18 -16.83
CA ASP A 2 -9.37 4.34 -16.66
C ASP A 2 -9.45 4.79 -15.21
N ASN A 3 -8.46 5.59 -14.78
CA ASN A 3 -8.57 6.58 -13.71
C ASN A 3 -7.28 7.41 -13.57
N GLN A 4 -6.86 8.10 -14.64
CA GLN A 4 -5.80 9.10 -14.54
C GLN A 4 -6.03 10.37 -15.37
N GLU A 5 -7.26 10.59 -15.87
CA GLU A 5 -7.64 11.80 -16.62
C GLU A 5 -8.90 12.46 -16.06
N VAL A 6 -8.93 12.86 -14.78
CA VAL A 6 -9.99 13.76 -14.26
C VAL A 6 -9.43 14.82 -13.29
N ILE A 7 -8.23 15.34 -13.57
CA ILE A 7 -7.79 16.61 -12.94
C ILE A 7 -7.17 17.50 -14.02
N ARG A 8 -7.99 17.90 -14.98
CA ARG A 8 -7.73 19.10 -15.78
C ARG A 8 -8.85 20.09 -15.53
N SER A 9 -8.45 21.36 -15.52
CA SER A 9 -9.26 22.56 -15.74
C SER A 9 -10.11 23.07 -14.57
N GLN A 10 -9.50 23.83 -13.65
CA GLN A 10 -10.07 25.09 -13.12
C GLN A 10 -8.95 26.07 -12.66
N SER A 11 -7.91 26.27 -13.47
CA SER A 11 -6.92 27.33 -13.21
C SER A 11 -6.66 28.23 -14.42
N ASP A 12 -7.63 28.31 -15.34
CA ASP A 12 -7.66 29.33 -16.38
C ASP A 12 -8.79 30.31 -16.07
N THR A 13 -8.63 31.06 -14.98
CA THR A 13 -9.36 32.32 -14.85
C THR A 13 -8.45 33.36 -15.48
N ALA A 14 -8.73 33.68 -16.74
CA ALA A 14 -8.09 34.79 -17.44
C ALA A 14 -8.05 36.01 -16.50
N MET A 15 -6.86 36.57 -16.29
CA MET A 15 -6.70 37.81 -15.54
C MET A 15 -7.64 38.85 -16.17
N PRO A 16 -8.66 39.36 -15.45
CA PRO A 16 -9.52 40.37 -16.02
C PRO A 16 -8.67 41.63 -16.21
N ALA A 17 -8.49 42.03 -17.47
CA ALA A 17 -7.70 43.18 -17.90
C ALA A 17 -8.32 44.54 -17.49
N ASP A 18 -9.39 44.53 -16.70
CA ASP A 18 -10.14 45.71 -16.32
C ASP A 18 -10.04 45.97 -14.81
N LEU A 19 -9.02 46.76 -14.43
CA LEU A 19 -8.74 47.18 -13.06
C LEU A 19 -9.90 47.97 -12.42
N SER A 20 -10.87 48.41 -13.22
CA SER A 20 -12.07 49.14 -12.79
C SER A 20 -13.09 48.27 -12.05
N THR A 21 -13.07 46.95 -12.27
CA THR A 21 -14.03 46.00 -11.65
C THR A 21 -13.49 45.38 -10.34
N PHE A 22 -12.23 45.67 -9.97
CA PHE A 22 -11.61 45.13 -8.76
C PHE A 22 -12.04 45.92 -7.51
N ASN A 23 -13.11 45.46 -6.86
CA ASN A 23 -13.47 45.95 -5.55
C ASN A 23 -12.69 45.19 -4.47
N VAL A 24 -11.64 45.83 -3.94
CA VAL A 24 -10.80 45.27 -2.86
C VAL A 24 -11.62 44.92 -1.61
N ALA A 25 -12.77 45.58 -1.40
CA ALA A 25 -13.65 45.30 -0.26
C ALA A 25 -14.23 43.87 -0.30
N ASP A 26 -14.50 43.32 -1.49
CA ASP A 26 -15.17 42.02 -1.65
C ASP A 26 -14.22 40.83 -1.43
N LEU A 27 -12.90 41.07 -1.50
CA LEU A 27 -11.88 40.04 -1.28
C LEU A 27 -11.51 39.88 0.20
N ILE A 28 -11.87 40.83 1.06
CA ILE A 28 -11.48 40.82 2.47
C ILE A 28 -12.52 40.03 3.27
N LYS A 29 -12.27 38.72 3.42
CA LYS A 29 -13.18 37.80 4.13
C LYS A 29 -13.01 37.82 5.65
N THR A 30 -11.82 38.17 6.16
CA THR A 30 -11.53 38.07 7.60
C THR A 30 -11.93 39.32 8.37
N PRO A 31 -12.59 39.19 9.54
CA PRO A 31 -13.19 40.32 10.25
C PRO A 31 -12.16 41.36 10.71
N HIS A 32 -10.94 40.91 11.04
CA HIS A 32 -9.85 41.79 11.45
C HIS A 32 -9.31 42.64 10.29
N ASN A 33 -9.27 42.10 9.07
CA ASN A 33 -8.84 42.84 7.88
C ASN A 33 -9.95 43.75 7.35
N VAL A 34 -11.23 43.37 7.48
CA VAL A 34 -12.35 44.27 7.15
C VAL A 34 -12.29 45.52 8.02
N ARG A 35 -12.04 45.34 9.34
CA ARG A 35 -11.87 46.46 10.26
C ARG A 35 -10.69 47.36 9.85
N LEU A 36 -9.52 46.77 9.55
CA LEU A 36 -8.36 47.52 9.09
C LEU A 36 -8.68 48.35 7.83
N TYR A 37 -9.32 47.72 6.84
CA TYR A 37 -9.72 48.35 5.59
C TYR A 37 -10.64 49.55 5.82
N ASN A 38 -11.65 49.40 6.66
CA ASN A 38 -12.57 50.50 7.01
C ASN A 38 -11.83 51.68 7.67
N GLU A 39 -10.89 51.41 8.58
CA GLU A 39 -10.09 52.47 9.21
C GLU A 39 -9.14 53.16 8.23
N VAL A 40 -8.59 52.43 7.24
CA VAL A 40 -7.79 52.99 6.15
C VAL A 40 -8.65 53.87 5.23
N GLN A 41 -9.88 53.46 4.91
CA GLN A 41 -10.80 54.30 4.12
C GLN A 41 -11.16 55.58 4.87
N LYS A 42 -11.36 55.53 6.18
CA LYS A 42 -11.55 56.73 7.01
C LYS A 42 -10.33 57.65 6.96
N LEU A 43 -9.11 57.11 7.07
CA LEU A 43 -7.88 57.91 6.93
C LEU A 43 -7.81 58.59 5.56
N LYS A 44 -8.13 57.87 4.48
CA LYS A 44 -8.18 58.44 3.13
C LYS A 44 -9.11 59.64 3.04
N LYS A 45 -10.31 59.54 3.63
CA LYS A 45 -11.26 60.67 3.69
C LYS A 45 -10.68 61.85 4.45
N LEU A 46 -10.11 61.63 5.64
CA LEU A 46 -9.50 62.70 6.46
C LEU A 46 -8.35 63.41 5.75
N VAL A 47 -7.54 62.67 4.99
CA VAL A 47 -6.43 63.25 4.20
C VAL A 47 -6.97 64.07 3.03
N ASN A 48 -7.98 63.57 2.31
CA ASN A 48 -8.63 64.32 1.23
C ASN A 48 -9.26 65.62 1.77
N ASP A 49 -9.99 65.53 2.90
CA ASP A 49 -10.60 66.70 3.54
C ASP A 49 -9.55 67.74 3.97
N LEU A 50 -8.34 67.31 4.37
CA LEU A 50 -7.23 68.22 4.68
C LEU A 50 -6.70 68.90 3.42
N VAL A 51 -6.48 68.13 2.36
CA VAL A 51 -5.99 68.65 1.07
C VAL A 51 -6.99 69.64 0.48
N ASP A 52 -8.28 69.30 0.46
CA ASP A 52 -9.35 70.18 -0.02
C ASP A 52 -9.40 71.50 0.77
N TYR A 53 -9.18 71.43 2.09
CA TYR A 53 -9.13 72.62 2.93
C TYR A 53 -7.90 73.49 2.69
N GLN A 54 -6.75 72.88 2.41
CA GLN A 54 -5.53 73.59 2.03
C GLN A 54 -5.65 74.25 0.64
N LEU A 55 -6.34 73.60 -0.31
CA LEU A 55 -6.63 74.16 -1.62
C LEU A 55 -7.60 75.34 -1.53
N ALA A 56 -8.61 75.24 -0.66
CA ALA A 56 -9.58 76.32 -0.42
C ALA A 56 -8.97 77.54 0.31
N HIS A 57 -7.89 77.35 1.07
CA HIS A 57 -7.20 78.42 1.81
C HIS A 57 -5.72 78.48 1.43
N PRO A 58 -5.36 79.04 0.24
CA PRO A 58 -3.98 79.18 -0.16
C PRO A 58 -3.21 80.06 0.83
N LYS A 59 -1.95 79.67 1.12
CA LYS A 59 -1.09 80.43 2.03
C LYS A 59 -0.77 81.80 1.43
N ASN A 60 -1.12 82.86 2.14
CA ASN A 60 -0.68 84.22 1.84
C ASN A 60 0.73 84.43 2.42
N THR A 61 1.68 84.86 1.60
CA THR A 61 3.10 84.97 1.98
C THR A 61 3.45 86.31 2.64
N LYS A 62 2.54 87.29 2.56
CA LYS A 62 2.68 88.64 3.13
C LYS A 62 1.30 89.18 3.52
N PRO A 63 0.77 88.84 4.70
CA PRO A 63 -0.45 89.48 5.20
C PRO A 63 -0.14 90.94 5.54
N VAL A 64 -0.90 91.88 4.96
CA VAL A 64 -0.69 93.33 5.15
C VAL A 64 -1.75 93.88 6.11
N THR A 65 -2.95 93.30 6.12
CA THR A 65 -4.08 93.76 6.95
C THR A 65 -4.21 92.93 8.23
N ARG A 66 -4.61 93.55 9.34
CA ARG A 66 -4.82 92.83 10.63
C ARG A 66 -5.82 91.67 10.51
N SER A 67 -6.87 91.84 9.72
CA SER A 67 -7.87 90.79 9.42
C SER A 67 -7.27 89.61 8.66
N GLU A 68 -6.32 89.84 7.76
CA GLU A 68 -5.62 88.77 7.02
C GLU A 68 -4.73 87.94 7.95
N ILE A 69 -4.04 88.59 8.89
CA ILE A 69 -3.21 87.94 9.92
C ILE A 69 -4.06 87.03 10.82
N ASP A 70 -5.23 87.51 11.24
CA ASP A 70 -6.10 86.75 12.13
C ASP A 70 -6.80 85.59 11.39
N ASN A 71 -7.13 85.75 10.11
CA ASN A 71 -7.63 84.68 9.24
C ASN A 71 -6.57 83.58 8.99
N GLU A 72 -5.31 83.96 8.72
CA GLU A 72 -4.22 82.99 8.58
C GLU A 72 -3.98 82.17 9.86
N LYS A 73 -4.08 82.81 11.04
CA LYS A 73 -3.98 82.09 12.31
C LYS A 73 -5.11 81.07 12.48
N GLN A 74 -6.33 81.42 12.08
CA GLN A 74 -7.46 80.50 12.13
C GLN A 74 -7.29 79.32 11.16
N THR A 75 -6.84 79.57 9.93
CA THR A 75 -6.59 78.48 8.96
C THR A 75 -5.46 77.57 9.42
N HIS A 76 -4.40 78.13 10.02
CA HIS A 76 -3.33 77.34 10.63
C HIS A 76 -3.82 76.45 11.77
N GLN A 77 -4.65 76.98 12.68
CA GLN A 77 -5.22 76.19 13.78
C GLN A 77 -6.13 75.06 13.28
N GLU A 78 -6.92 75.31 12.24
CA GLU A 78 -7.78 74.27 11.64
C GLU A 78 -6.97 73.18 10.93
N ILE A 79 -5.86 73.54 10.27
CA ILE A 79 -4.93 72.56 9.69
C ILE A 79 -4.31 71.70 10.79
N GLU A 80 -3.80 72.30 11.87
CA GLU A 80 -3.20 71.56 12.99
C GLU A 80 -4.20 70.60 13.66
N LYS A 81 -5.46 71.00 13.81
CA LYS A 81 -6.53 70.13 14.31
C LYS A 81 -6.72 68.91 13.40
N ARG A 82 -6.83 69.11 12.09
CA ARG A 82 -7.01 68.03 11.10
C ARG A 82 -5.80 67.09 11.06
N GLU A 83 -4.58 67.64 11.13
CA GLU A 83 -3.35 66.84 11.23
C GLU A 83 -3.32 65.99 12.50
N LYS A 84 -3.78 66.50 13.64
CA LYS A 84 -3.86 65.74 14.89
C LYS A 84 -4.80 64.54 14.77
N TYR A 85 -5.96 64.71 14.14
CA TYR A 85 -6.89 63.60 13.87
C TYR A 85 -6.27 62.54 12.94
N ILE A 86 -5.57 62.96 11.90
CA ILE A 86 -4.84 62.06 10.99
C ILE A 86 -3.78 61.25 11.75
N ARG A 87 -2.99 61.89 12.61
CA ARG A 87 -1.97 61.21 13.44
C ARG A 87 -2.59 60.19 14.39
N ALA A 88 -3.72 60.53 15.02
CA ALA A 88 -4.44 59.61 15.89
C ALA A 88 -4.96 58.40 15.10
N GLN A 89 -5.59 58.62 13.95
CA GLN A 89 -6.09 57.57 13.06
C GLN A 89 -4.97 56.64 12.58
N LEU A 90 -3.80 57.20 12.26
CA LEU A 90 -2.63 56.44 11.83
C LEU A 90 -2.11 55.52 12.94
N SER A 91 -2.18 55.95 14.21
CA SER A 91 -1.85 55.10 15.37
C SER A 91 -2.78 53.90 15.48
N ILE A 92 -4.09 54.11 15.27
CA ILE A 92 -5.12 53.05 15.29
C ILE A 92 -4.87 52.03 14.17
N ILE A 93 -4.60 52.49 12.95
CA ILE A 93 -4.31 51.60 11.81
C ILE A 93 -3.06 50.77 12.08
N LYS A 94 -1.99 51.38 12.63
CA LYS A 94 -0.76 50.66 12.99
C LYS A 94 -1.00 49.56 14.02
N SER A 95 -1.84 49.80 15.02
CA SER A 95 -2.14 48.79 16.04
C SER A 95 -2.97 47.64 15.45
N LEU A 96 -4.00 47.95 14.67
CA LEU A 96 -4.83 46.96 13.97
C LEU A 96 -4.03 46.13 12.97
N TYR A 97 -3.09 46.75 12.26
CA TYR A 97 -2.20 46.04 11.33
C TYR A 97 -1.33 45.01 12.06
N ARG A 98 -0.72 45.40 13.19
CA ARG A 98 0.06 44.46 14.02
C ARG A 98 -0.80 43.30 14.52
N GLN A 99 -2.03 43.58 14.96
CA GLN A 99 -2.97 42.53 15.39
C GLN A 99 -3.33 41.57 14.25
N SER A 100 -3.56 42.09 13.03
CA SER A 100 -3.81 41.26 11.86
C SER A 100 -2.62 40.34 11.54
N VAL A 101 -1.40 40.89 11.52
CA VAL A 101 -0.19 40.10 11.26
C VAL A 101 0.01 38.99 12.30
N LEU A 102 -0.27 39.26 13.59
CA LEU A 102 -0.20 38.25 14.64
C LEU A 102 -1.23 37.13 14.42
N LYS A 103 -2.48 37.48 14.11
CA LYS A 103 -3.52 36.47 13.82
C LYS A 103 -3.16 35.58 12.63
N VAL A 104 -2.65 36.17 11.55
CA VAL A 104 -2.20 35.40 10.38
C VAL A 104 -1.07 34.44 10.75
N ARG A 105 -0.14 34.85 11.61
CA ARG A 105 0.93 33.96 12.11
C ARG A 105 0.38 32.83 12.98
N GLU A 106 -0.58 33.13 13.85
CA GLU A 106 -1.27 32.13 14.67
C GLU A 106 -2.04 31.12 13.82
N GLU A 107 -2.80 31.57 12.82
CA GLU A 107 -3.52 30.70 11.89
C GLU A 107 -2.57 29.83 11.07
N LYS A 108 -1.43 30.40 10.63
CA LYS A 108 -0.37 29.64 9.95
C LYS A 108 0.27 28.58 10.85
N ALA A 109 0.49 28.89 12.13
CA ALA A 109 1.00 27.92 13.10
C ALA A 109 0.00 26.79 13.31
N LYS A 110 -1.27 27.12 13.60
CA LYS A 110 -2.34 26.12 13.80
C LYS A 110 -2.50 25.19 12.60
N THR A 111 -2.57 25.74 11.39
CA THR A 111 -2.67 24.92 10.17
C THR A 111 -1.43 24.06 9.91
N SER A 112 -0.26 24.49 10.37
CA SER A 112 0.95 23.67 10.32
C SER A 112 0.91 22.52 11.33
N ASP A 113 0.43 22.78 12.55
CA ASP A 113 0.28 21.77 13.59
C ASP A 113 -0.75 20.71 13.18
N ASP A 114 -1.91 21.14 12.67
CA ASP A 114 -2.95 20.24 12.15
C ASP A 114 -2.43 19.39 10.98
N ARG A 115 -1.61 19.97 10.10
CA ARG A 115 -0.96 19.22 9.02
C ARG A 115 -0.01 18.16 9.57
N ALA A 116 0.83 18.51 10.55
CA ALA A 116 1.77 17.57 11.15
C ALA A 116 1.05 16.39 11.83
N VAL A 117 -0.07 16.64 12.50
CA VAL A 117 -0.92 15.59 13.08
C VAL A 117 -1.52 14.71 11.98
N ASN A 118 -2.01 15.30 10.89
CA ASN A 118 -2.54 14.56 9.75
C ASN A 118 -1.48 13.64 9.13
N ASP A 119 -0.28 14.15 8.90
CA ASP A 119 0.84 13.38 8.34
C ASP A 119 1.22 12.20 9.26
N ALA A 120 1.21 12.40 10.58
CA ALA A 120 1.44 11.34 11.55
C ALA A 120 0.34 10.25 11.52
N LEU A 121 -0.92 10.64 11.36
CA LEU A 121 -2.04 9.70 11.20
C LEU A 121 -1.96 8.93 9.88
N ILE A 122 -1.59 9.58 8.79
CA ILE A 122 -1.36 8.93 7.48
C ILE A 122 -0.28 7.86 7.63
N LEU A 123 0.84 8.18 8.29
CA LEU A 123 1.90 7.20 8.54
C LEU A 123 1.40 6.02 9.39
N GLY A 124 0.62 6.29 10.44
CA GLY A 124 0.00 5.24 11.25
C GLY A 124 -0.93 4.33 10.45
N LEU A 125 -1.74 4.89 9.56
CA LEU A 125 -2.63 4.15 8.67
C LEU A 125 -1.85 3.29 7.67
N HIS A 126 -0.75 3.80 7.12
CA HIS A 126 0.11 3.02 6.24
C HIS A 126 0.69 1.81 6.96
N ASN A 127 1.21 1.98 8.18
CA ASN A 127 1.75 0.87 8.97
C ASN A 127 0.70 -0.23 9.20
N LEU A 128 -0.52 0.14 9.59
CA LEU A 128 -1.61 -0.81 9.79
C LEU A 128 -1.99 -1.55 8.50
N LYS A 129 -2.02 -0.84 7.37
CA LYS A 129 -2.32 -1.45 6.07
C LYS A 129 -1.25 -2.46 5.65
N TYR A 130 0.02 -2.17 5.92
CA TYR A 130 1.10 -3.12 5.67
C TYR A 130 0.97 -4.37 6.54
N GLU A 131 0.65 -4.20 7.81
CA GLU A 131 0.40 -5.32 8.73
C GLU A 131 -0.77 -6.19 8.26
N GLU A 132 -1.90 -5.58 7.89
CA GLU A 132 -3.06 -6.29 7.34
C GLU A 132 -2.69 -7.08 6.08
N GLN A 133 -1.95 -6.47 5.15
CA GLN A 133 -1.53 -7.14 3.94
C GLN A 133 -0.58 -8.31 4.23
N SER A 134 0.35 -8.15 5.17
CA SER A 134 1.25 -9.22 5.61
C SER A 134 0.45 -10.39 6.16
N LEU A 135 -0.44 -10.13 7.12
CA LEU A 135 -1.27 -11.16 7.73
C LEU A 135 -2.17 -11.86 6.71
N ARG A 136 -2.80 -11.12 5.79
CA ARG A 136 -3.58 -11.72 4.68
C ARG A 136 -2.72 -12.62 3.80
N SER A 137 -1.48 -12.23 3.53
CA SER A 137 -0.56 -13.03 2.73
C SER A 137 -0.13 -14.31 3.45
N GLU A 138 0.12 -14.23 4.76
CA GLU A 138 0.45 -15.37 5.61
C GLU A 138 -0.73 -16.35 5.74
N ILE A 139 -1.95 -15.83 5.95
CA ILE A 139 -3.17 -16.64 5.99
C ILE A 139 -3.37 -17.35 4.65
N SER A 140 -3.27 -16.63 3.52
CA SER A 140 -3.38 -17.24 2.19
C SER A 140 -2.31 -18.30 1.94
N ALA A 141 -1.08 -18.09 2.42
CA ALA A 141 -0.02 -19.09 2.32
C ALA A 141 -0.31 -20.34 3.19
N ALA A 142 -0.90 -20.15 4.37
CA ALA A 142 -1.28 -21.23 5.27
C ALA A 142 -2.50 -22.02 4.74
N GLU A 143 -3.51 -21.34 4.20
CA GLU A 143 -4.70 -21.96 3.60
C GLU A 143 -4.37 -22.73 2.32
N ASN A 144 -3.46 -22.19 1.49
CA ASN A 144 -3.02 -22.85 0.26
C ASN A 144 -1.85 -23.82 0.48
N TYR A 145 -1.56 -24.19 1.73
CA TYR A 145 -0.50 -25.14 2.01
C TYR A 145 -0.85 -26.51 1.39
N ASP A 146 0.09 -27.04 0.58
CA ASP A 146 -0.11 -28.31 -0.11
C ASP A 146 -0.04 -29.50 0.87
N HIS A 147 -1.20 -29.85 1.40
CA HIS A 147 -1.38 -31.00 2.28
C HIS A 147 -1.20 -32.32 1.52
N LYS A 148 -0.01 -32.93 1.62
CA LYS A 148 0.34 -34.20 0.94
C LYS A 148 -0.67 -35.32 1.13
N TYR A 149 -1.34 -35.39 2.29
CA TYR A 149 -2.32 -36.44 2.58
C TYR A 149 -3.59 -36.32 1.71
N MET A 150 -3.94 -35.12 1.21
CA MET A 150 -5.08 -34.93 0.30
C MET A 150 -4.82 -35.49 -1.11
N LYS A 151 -3.55 -35.72 -1.48
CA LYS A 151 -3.16 -36.30 -2.77
C LYS A 151 -2.95 -37.81 -2.70
N LEU A 152 -3.08 -38.42 -1.52
CA LEU A 152 -2.90 -39.86 -1.36
C LEU A 152 -4.13 -40.60 -1.91
N PRO A 153 -3.96 -41.62 -2.77
CA PRO A 153 -5.07 -42.48 -3.14
C PRO A 153 -5.40 -43.38 -1.93
N LEU A 154 -6.43 -43.02 -1.18
CA LEU A 154 -6.98 -43.76 -0.05
C LEU A 154 -8.28 -44.46 -0.47
N ILE A 155 -8.55 -45.64 0.09
CA ILE A 155 -9.88 -46.30 0.07
C ILE A 155 -10.97 -45.31 0.51
N SER A 156 -12.17 -45.37 -0.08
CA SER A 156 -13.25 -44.42 0.24
C SER A 156 -13.69 -44.49 1.72
N VAL A 157 -14.35 -43.44 2.23
CA VAL A 157 -14.80 -43.43 3.63
C VAL A 157 -15.77 -44.58 3.90
N GLU A 158 -16.67 -44.86 2.96
CA GLU A 158 -17.69 -45.91 3.06
C GLU A 158 -17.03 -47.29 3.15
N GLU A 159 -16.13 -47.60 2.23
CA GLU A 159 -15.38 -48.87 2.20
C GLU A 159 -14.51 -49.06 3.45
N PHE A 160 -13.95 -47.98 4.00
CA PHE A 160 -13.18 -48.04 5.25
C PHE A 160 -14.07 -48.33 6.47
N LEU A 161 -15.24 -47.69 6.56
CA LEU A 161 -16.18 -47.89 7.67
C LEU A 161 -16.87 -49.26 7.63
N GLU A 162 -16.97 -49.89 6.46
CA GLU A 162 -17.40 -51.29 6.34
C GLU A 162 -16.37 -52.25 6.93
N GLN A 163 -15.08 -51.99 6.71
CA GLN A 163 -13.99 -52.83 7.23
C GLN A 163 -13.67 -52.55 8.70
N PHE A 164 -13.82 -51.30 9.14
CA PHE A 164 -13.53 -50.84 10.50
C PHE A 164 -14.72 -50.06 11.08
N PRO A 165 -15.79 -50.77 11.50
CA PRO A 165 -16.99 -50.12 12.05
C PRO A 165 -16.74 -49.40 13.39
N GLU A 166 -15.63 -49.70 14.07
CA GLU A 166 -15.22 -49.06 15.33
C GLU A 166 -14.93 -47.56 15.19
N HIS A 167 -14.62 -47.09 13.97
CA HIS A 167 -14.30 -45.68 13.69
C HIS A 167 -15.50 -44.83 13.25
N LYS A 168 -16.74 -45.35 13.33
CA LYS A 168 -17.96 -44.62 12.92
C LYS A 168 -18.25 -43.38 13.76
N ASP A 169 -17.90 -43.44 15.05
CA ASP A 169 -18.14 -42.34 16.00
C ASP A 169 -16.89 -41.46 16.22
N SER A 170 -15.80 -41.73 15.49
CA SER A 170 -14.55 -40.98 15.60
C SER A 170 -14.63 -39.63 14.89
N THR A 171 -13.81 -38.66 15.34
CA THR A 171 -13.73 -37.33 14.71
C THR A 171 -13.14 -37.43 13.30
N GLU A 172 -13.49 -36.54 12.38
CA GLU A 172 -12.98 -36.55 10.99
C GLU A 172 -11.44 -36.67 10.91
N HIS A 173 -10.73 -35.95 11.77
CA HIS A 173 -9.26 -36.02 11.85
C HIS A 173 -8.75 -37.40 12.29
N GLU A 174 -9.42 -38.03 13.26
CA GLU A 174 -9.07 -39.37 13.76
C GLU A 174 -9.35 -40.42 12.68
N LEU A 175 -10.49 -40.30 12.00
CA LEU A 175 -10.87 -41.17 10.88
C LEU A 175 -9.86 -41.05 9.73
N MET A 176 -9.42 -39.84 9.38
CA MET A 176 -8.38 -39.63 8.36
C MET A 176 -7.05 -40.25 8.78
N THR A 177 -6.65 -40.09 10.04
CA THR A 177 -5.40 -40.66 10.56
C THR A 177 -5.43 -42.20 10.52
N ALA A 178 -6.54 -42.80 10.96
CA ALA A 178 -6.74 -44.25 10.91
C ALA A 178 -6.72 -44.79 9.46
N ARG A 179 -7.33 -44.06 8.51
CA ARG A 179 -7.29 -44.41 7.08
C ARG A 179 -5.88 -44.39 6.51
N VAL A 180 -5.09 -43.36 6.81
CA VAL A 180 -3.70 -43.25 6.36
C VAL A 180 -2.84 -44.38 6.93
N GLU A 181 -3.03 -44.72 8.21
CA GLU A 181 -2.29 -45.80 8.87
C GLU A 181 -2.65 -47.17 8.27
N HIS A 182 -3.93 -47.42 8.00
CA HIS A 182 -4.38 -48.64 7.33
C HIS A 182 -3.76 -48.80 5.94
N GLU A 183 -3.78 -47.76 5.10
CA GLU A 183 -3.12 -47.75 3.79
C GLU A 183 -1.62 -48.00 3.91
N HIS A 184 -0.97 -47.40 4.90
CA HIS A 184 0.45 -47.62 5.16
C HIS A 184 0.73 -49.10 5.43
N GLN A 185 -0.04 -49.73 6.33
CA GLN A 185 0.10 -51.14 6.66
C GLN A 185 -0.14 -52.06 5.45
N ILE A 186 -1.12 -51.74 4.61
CA ILE A 186 -1.38 -52.47 3.37
C ILE A 186 -0.17 -52.36 2.43
N ARG A 187 0.37 -51.16 2.21
CA ARG A 187 1.51 -50.95 1.31
C ARG A 187 2.77 -51.64 1.80
N VAL A 188 3.03 -51.62 3.10
CA VAL A 188 4.16 -52.36 3.71
C VAL A 188 4.02 -53.86 3.44
N LYS A 189 2.85 -54.44 3.75
CA LYS A 189 2.57 -55.87 3.48
C LYS A 189 2.69 -56.23 1.99
N LEU A 190 2.25 -55.34 1.11
CA LEU A 190 2.34 -55.53 -0.33
C LEU A 190 3.79 -55.52 -0.82
N GLU A 191 4.60 -54.59 -0.30
CA GLU A 191 6.02 -54.50 -0.63
C GLU A 191 6.81 -55.70 -0.10
N ASP A 192 6.52 -56.16 1.12
CA ASP A 192 7.11 -57.38 1.68
C ASP A 192 6.82 -58.60 0.80
N ARG A 193 5.56 -58.75 0.37
CA ARG A 193 5.15 -59.82 -0.55
C ARG A 193 5.81 -59.68 -1.92
N ARG A 194 6.00 -58.44 -2.40
CA ARG A 194 6.73 -58.16 -3.66
C ARG A 194 8.18 -58.62 -3.55
N GLN A 195 8.85 -58.30 -2.44
CA GLN A 195 10.23 -58.71 -2.17
C GLN A 195 10.36 -60.22 -2.03
N GLU A 196 9.42 -60.88 -1.35
CA GLU A 196 9.42 -62.34 -1.22
C GLU A 196 9.27 -63.03 -2.58
N LYS A 197 8.31 -62.59 -3.40
CA LYS A 197 8.14 -63.10 -4.77
C LYS A 197 9.36 -62.81 -5.65
N LEU A 198 10.01 -61.66 -5.49
CA LEU A 198 11.22 -61.32 -6.21
C LEU A 198 12.38 -62.25 -5.82
N LYS A 199 12.53 -62.57 -4.53
CA LYS A 199 13.48 -63.58 -4.05
C LYS A 199 13.17 -64.96 -4.60
N GLN A 200 11.91 -65.39 -4.61
CA GLN A 200 11.49 -66.68 -5.20
C GLN A 200 11.80 -66.72 -6.71
N LYS A 201 11.50 -65.65 -7.44
CA LYS A 201 11.83 -65.52 -8.87
C LYS A 201 13.34 -65.64 -9.11
N GLN A 202 14.16 -64.96 -8.29
CA GLN A 202 15.62 -65.06 -8.40
C GLN A 202 16.13 -66.47 -8.11
N LYS A 203 15.58 -67.16 -7.10
CA LYS A 203 15.90 -68.57 -6.82
C LYS A 203 15.58 -69.47 -8.00
N LEU A 204 14.38 -69.35 -8.57
CA LEU A 204 13.98 -70.16 -9.73
C LEU A 204 14.83 -69.88 -10.96
N ILE A 205 15.21 -68.61 -11.21
CA ILE A 205 16.13 -68.27 -12.30
C ILE A 205 17.50 -68.92 -12.08
N ALA A 206 18.01 -68.95 -10.84
CA ALA A 206 19.27 -69.60 -10.52
C ALA A 206 19.19 -71.13 -10.71
N GLU A 207 18.08 -71.77 -10.32
CA GLU A 207 17.83 -73.19 -10.54
C GLU A 207 17.75 -73.53 -12.04
N VAL A 208 17.01 -72.75 -12.83
CA VAL A 208 16.92 -72.92 -14.28
C VAL A 208 18.28 -72.71 -14.94
N LYS A 209 19.05 -71.69 -14.51
CA LYS A 209 20.40 -71.45 -15.01
C LYS A 209 21.33 -72.63 -14.69
N LYS A 210 21.30 -73.13 -13.46
CA LYS A 210 22.07 -74.32 -13.06
C LYS A 210 21.68 -75.55 -13.87
N GLY A 211 20.38 -75.79 -14.06
CA GLY A 211 19.88 -76.88 -14.90
C GLY A 211 20.32 -76.76 -16.35
N LYS A 212 20.33 -75.54 -16.92
CA LYS A 212 20.87 -75.27 -18.25
C LYS A 212 22.36 -75.55 -18.31
N ASP A 213 23.14 -75.06 -17.35
CA ASP A 213 24.58 -75.29 -17.28
C ASP A 213 24.89 -76.79 -17.15
N ASP A 214 24.12 -77.54 -16.35
CA ASP A 214 24.27 -78.98 -16.20
C ASP A 214 23.85 -79.75 -17.46
N LEU A 215 22.81 -79.32 -18.17
CA LEU A 215 22.43 -79.88 -19.46
C LEU A 215 23.53 -79.66 -20.51
N THR A 216 24.10 -78.46 -20.59
CA THR A 216 25.23 -78.20 -21.50
C THR A 216 26.47 -79.05 -21.16
N LYS A 217 26.71 -79.35 -19.88
CA LYS A 217 27.77 -80.29 -19.49
C LYS A 217 27.44 -81.71 -19.94
N LEU A 218 26.19 -82.14 -19.83
CA LEU A 218 25.76 -83.46 -20.31
C LEU A 218 25.90 -83.55 -21.83
N ASP A 219 25.47 -82.53 -22.58
CA ASP A 219 25.63 -82.45 -24.04
C ASP A 219 27.11 -82.60 -24.42
N THR A 220 28.02 -81.84 -23.79
CA THR A 220 29.46 -81.99 -24.05
C THR A 220 30.03 -83.35 -23.64
N MET A 221 29.48 -84.02 -22.61
CA MET A 221 29.88 -85.39 -22.25
C MET A 221 29.38 -86.41 -23.26
N VAL A 222 28.16 -86.24 -23.78
CA VAL A 222 27.59 -87.09 -24.84
C VAL A 222 28.37 -86.92 -26.14
N GLU A 223 28.71 -85.70 -26.53
CA GLU A 223 29.58 -85.44 -27.68
C GLU A 223 30.91 -86.20 -27.55
N LYS A 224 31.57 -86.09 -26.39
CA LYS A 224 32.80 -86.85 -26.09
C LYS A 224 32.60 -88.36 -26.09
N PHE A 225 31.46 -88.85 -25.62
CA PHE A 225 31.13 -90.27 -25.65
C PHE A 225 30.92 -90.77 -27.08
N ILE A 226 30.24 -89.98 -27.92
CA ILE A 226 30.07 -90.29 -29.35
C ILE A 226 31.43 -90.34 -30.03
N GLU A 227 32.29 -89.33 -29.83
CA GLU A 227 33.66 -89.32 -30.37
C GLU A 227 34.49 -90.54 -29.92
N ALA A 228 34.38 -90.93 -28.65
CA ALA A 228 35.07 -92.10 -28.12
C ALA A 228 34.46 -93.44 -28.61
N ALA A 229 33.16 -93.47 -28.90
CA ALA A 229 32.45 -94.65 -29.41
C ALA A 229 32.51 -94.80 -30.93
N GLU A 230 32.81 -93.74 -31.69
CA GLU A 230 33.04 -93.79 -33.14
C GLU A 230 34.04 -94.87 -33.59
N PRO A 231 35.22 -95.04 -32.96
CA PRO A 231 36.14 -96.12 -33.33
C PRO A 231 35.56 -97.51 -33.03
N ILE A 232 34.81 -97.68 -31.94
CA ILE A 232 34.18 -98.95 -31.57
C ILE A 232 33.04 -99.30 -32.56
N LYS A 233 32.24 -98.30 -32.97
CA LYS A 233 31.19 -98.44 -33.98
C LYS A 233 31.76 -98.80 -35.36
N LYS A 234 32.91 -98.24 -35.76
CA LYS A 234 33.59 -98.60 -37.00
C LYS A 234 34.08 -100.05 -37.02
N VAL A 235 34.44 -100.61 -35.86
CA VAL A 235 34.90 -102.01 -35.72
C VAL A 235 33.72 -102.99 -35.64
N LEU A 236 32.58 -102.59 -35.06
CA LEU A 236 31.37 -103.43 -34.97
C LEU A 236 30.47 -103.37 -36.21
N ALA A 237 30.55 -102.31 -37.02
CA ALA A 237 29.81 -102.20 -38.30
C ALA A 237 30.53 -102.90 -39.47
N THR A 238 31.72 -103.44 -39.22
CA THR A 238 32.45 -104.34 -40.12
C THR A 238 32.25 -105.77 -39.65
N ASP A 239 31.03 -106.28 -39.83
CA ASP A 239 30.66 -107.69 -39.98
C ASP A 239 29.33 -107.76 -40.75
#